data_AF-A0A961SXS2-F1
#
_entry.id   AF-A0A961SXS2-F1
#
_cell.length_a   1.000
_cell.length_b   1.000
_cell.length_c   1.000
_cell.angle_alpha   90.00
_cell.angle_beta   90.00
_cell.angle_gamma   90.00
#
_symmetry.space_group_name_H-M   'P 1'
#
loop_
_entity.id
_entity.type
_entity.pdbx_description
1 polymer ?
#
loop_
_entity_poly.entity_id
_entity_poly.type
_entity_poly.pdbx_seq_one_letter_code
_entity_poly.pdbx_strand_id
1 'polypeptide(L)'
;MSSMGVPGGQYQYWVLHDKAGLKKLNQLIRECQRHPFEGTGKPEPLKGNLSGYWSRRIDREHRLVYRISLDCLEIIQCRYHYRAFANRLSARGGNHSRKLWIFPDQLGKSVVCRHRELMYTMSDAVLIETLKTRFESNMQRHPGFVWAQVEARLLANPAKLKALANMERTGGEPDVAVLDGEGVLTFVDCAAESPIARRSLCYDRAALDARKANKPVGAAVEMAAEIGAEILNEAQYRALQGLGEFDNKTSSWIRTPDRIRALGGAIFCDRRFGTVFTYHNGAESYYAGRGFRCLLEV
;
A
#
# COMPACT_ATOMS: atom_id res chain seq x y z
N MET A 1 23.38 17.22 28.51
CA MET A 1 23.42 16.96 27.05
C MET A 1 23.47 15.46 26.84
N SER A 2 22.36 14.80 26.50
CA SER A 2 22.37 13.37 26.17
C SER A 2 21.42 13.14 25.01
N SER A 3 22.00 12.68 23.91
CA SER A 3 21.41 12.55 22.58
C SER A 3 20.27 11.53 22.55
N MET A 4 19.19 11.94 21.89
CA MET A 4 18.08 11.10 21.43
C MET A 4 18.44 10.39 20.11
N GLY A 5 17.83 9.22 19.88
CA GLY A 5 18.03 8.31 18.74
C GLY A 5 18.83 7.08 19.21
N VAL A 6 18.51 5.81 18.92
CA VAL A 6 18.41 5.15 17.61
C VAL A 6 17.76 3.76 17.79
N PRO A 7 17.00 3.20 16.82
CA PRO A 7 16.56 1.79 16.82
C PRO A 7 17.70 0.76 16.95
N GLY A 8 18.94 1.13 16.61
CA GLY A 8 20.14 0.31 16.74
C GLY A 8 20.40 -0.16 18.18
N GLY A 9 20.10 0.66 19.19
CA GLY A 9 20.24 0.25 20.59
C GLY A 9 19.21 -0.80 21.03
N GLN A 10 18.02 -0.82 20.41
CA GLN A 10 16.98 -1.80 20.72
C GLN A 10 17.30 -3.15 20.10
N TYR A 11 17.74 -3.17 18.84
CA TYR A 11 18.14 -4.42 18.18
C TYR A 11 19.42 -5.01 18.81
N GLN A 12 20.40 -4.16 19.13
CA GLN A 12 21.65 -4.58 19.77
C GLN A 12 21.42 -5.26 21.12
N TYR A 13 20.39 -4.84 21.86
CA TYR A 13 20.02 -5.51 23.11
C TYR A 13 19.71 -7.00 22.88
N TRP A 14 18.94 -7.34 21.86
CA TRP A 14 18.63 -8.73 21.53
C TRP A 14 19.87 -9.52 21.13
N VAL A 15 20.78 -8.89 20.37
CA VAL A 15 22.06 -9.51 19.98
C VAL A 15 22.92 -9.85 21.20
N LEU A 16 22.99 -8.94 22.18
CA LEU A 16 23.86 -9.08 23.34
C LEU A 16 23.26 -9.90 24.48
N HIS A 17 21.93 -9.86 24.66
CA HIS A 17 21.30 -10.36 25.89
C HIS A 17 20.27 -11.48 25.67
N ASP A 18 19.66 -11.61 24.49
CA ASP A 18 18.62 -12.63 24.27
C ASP A 18 18.56 -13.12 22.81
N LYS A 19 19.23 -14.26 22.59
CA LYS A 19 19.28 -14.94 21.29
C LYS A 19 17.94 -15.57 20.87
N ALA A 20 17.08 -15.98 21.82
CA ALA A 20 15.79 -16.57 21.51
C ALA A 20 14.80 -15.49 21.04
N GLY A 21 14.76 -14.37 21.75
CA GLY A 21 14.04 -13.16 21.36
C GLY A 21 14.54 -12.59 20.03
N LEU A 22 15.86 -12.57 19.80
CA LEU A 22 16.45 -12.18 18.51
C LEU A 22 15.96 -13.07 17.36
N LYS A 23 15.91 -14.40 17.55
CA LYS A 23 15.41 -15.35 16.55
C LYS A 23 13.94 -15.06 16.22
N LYS A 24 13.11 -14.80 17.23
CA LYS A 24 11.70 -14.46 17.05
C LYS A 24 11.51 -13.13 16.33
N LEU A 25 12.27 -12.10 16.73
CA LEU A 25 12.26 -10.79 16.08
C LEU A 25 12.63 -10.90 14.59
N ASN A 26 13.71 -11.63 14.26
CA ASN A 26 14.13 -11.83 12.88
C ASN A 26 13.11 -12.64 12.05
N GLN A 27 12.42 -13.60 12.67
CA GLN A 27 11.30 -14.30 12.03
C GLN A 27 10.17 -13.33 11.70
N LEU A 28 9.76 -12.49 12.65
CA LEU A 28 8.70 -11.49 12.45
C LEU A 28 9.08 -10.48 11.37
N ILE A 29 10.33 -10.01 11.33
CA ILE A 29 10.81 -9.09 10.29
C ILE A 29 10.69 -9.73 8.90
N ARG A 30 11.14 -10.98 8.74
CA ARG A 30 11.02 -11.72 7.46
C ARG A 30 9.56 -11.94 7.05
N GLU A 31 8.70 -12.20 8.03
CA GLU A 31 7.27 -12.36 7.79
C GLU A 31 6.61 -11.04 7.38
N CYS A 32 6.94 -9.92 8.04
CA CYS A 32 6.44 -8.58 7.68
C CYS A 32 6.81 -8.17 6.25
N GLN A 33 7.95 -8.64 5.74
CA GLN A 33 8.37 -8.37 4.36
C GLN A 33 7.51 -9.09 3.32
N ARG A 34 6.84 -10.19 3.69
CA ARG A 34 6.00 -10.99 2.78
C ARG A 34 4.52 -10.71 2.99
N HIS A 35 4.10 -10.71 4.25
CA HIS A 35 2.72 -10.63 4.67
C HIS A 35 2.61 -9.51 5.72
N PRO A 36 2.69 -8.23 5.33
CA PRO A 36 2.88 -7.13 6.27
C PRO A 36 1.74 -6.96 7.27
N PHE A 37 0.51 -7.33 6.93
CA PHE A 37 -0.66 -7.04 7.76
C PHE A 37 -1.31 -8.29 8.39
N GLU A 38 -0.69 -9.46 8.21
CA GLU A 38 -1.21 -10.76 8.65
C GLU A 38 -0.09 -11.70 9.15
N GLY A 39 -0.46 -12.81 9.79
CA GLY A 39 0.49 -13.82 10.27
C GLY A 39 0.84 -13.72 11.76
N THR A 40 2.04 -14.19 12.12
CA THR A 40 2.42 -14.38 13.53
C THR A 40 2.65 -13.05 14.26
N GLY A 41 2.50 -13.11 15.59
CA GLY A 41 2.64 -11.93 16.44
C GLY A 41 1.39 -11.06 16.51
N LYS A 42 0.24 -11.49 15.98
CA LYS A 42 -1.04 -10.75 16.02
C LYS A 42 -0.88 -9.30 15.53
N PRO A 43 -0.75 -9.09 14.21
CA PRO A 43 -0.61 -7.76 13.63
C PRO A 43 -1.82 -6.90 13.99
N GLU A 44 -1.56 -5.75 14.59
CA GLU A 44 -2.59 -4.81 15.03
C GLU A 44 -2.25 -3.40 14.51
N PRO A 45 -3.17 -2.71 13.80
CA PRO A 45 -2.96 -1.33 13.40
C PRO A 45 -3.00 -0.41 14.62
N LEU A 46 -2.03 0.51 14.71
CA LEU A 46 -1.94 1.47 15.80
C LEU A 46 -2.82 2.70 15.55
N LYS A 47 -3.19 3.38 16.64
CA LYS A 47 -4.11 4.54 16.66
C LYS A 47 -3.41 5.79 17.20
N GLY A 48 -4.03 6.96 17.01
CA GLY A 48 -3.52 8.25 17.51
C GLY A 48 -2.25 8.68 16.79
N ASN A 49 -1.23 9.10 17.55
CA ASN A 49 0.06 9.59 17.02
C ASN A 49 0.85 8.54 16.22
N LEU A 50 0.48 7.25 16.33
CA LEU A 50 1.07 6.15 15.58
C LEU A 50 0.11 5.59 14.52
N SER A 51 -0.93 6.36 14.13
CA SER A 51 -1.79 5.97 13.01
C SER A 51 -0.97 5.77 11.74
N GLY A 52 -1.21 4.65 11.04
CA GLY A 52 -0.39 4.21 9.90
C GLY A 52 0.74 3.25 10.23
N TYR A 53 1.06 3.07 11.52
CA TYR A 53 1.97 2.03 11.99
C TYR A 53 1.21 0.78 12.41
N TRP A 54 1.92 -0.34 12.39
CA TRP A 54 1.47 -1.66 12.78
C TRP A 54 2.35 -2.19 13.91
N SER A 55 1.75 -3.00 14.78
CA SER A 55 2.44 -3.65 15.89
C SER A 55 2.28 -5.16 15.81
N ARG A 56 3.38 -5.89 16.03
CA ARG A 56 3.40 -7.34 16.29
C ARG A 56 4.03 -7.65 17.64
N ARG A 57 3.53 -8.68 18.30
CA ARG A 57 4.04 -9.23 19.57
C ARG A 57 5.27 -10.08 19.31
N ILE A 58 6.40 -9.65 19.88
CA ILE A 58 7.61 -10.49 19.99
C ILE A 58 7.38 -11.49 21.11
N ASP A 59 6.95 -10.98 22.28
CA ASP A 59 6.56 -11.74 23.47
C ASP A 59 5.45 -11.00 24.24
N ARG A 60 5.27 -11.28 25.54
CA ARG A 60 4.27 -10.60 26.39
C ARG A 60 4.55 -9.11 26.55
N GLU A 61 5.82 -8.71 26.63
CA GLU A 61 6.30 -7.36 26.95
C GLU A 61 6.68 -6.54 25.71
N HIS A 62 7.35 -7.16 24.73
CA HIS A 62 8.04 -6.48 23.65
C HIS A 62 7.23 -6.49 22.34
N ARG A 63 7.30 -5.39 21.58
CA ARG A 63 6.58 -5.20 20.32
C ARG A 63 7.53 -4.80 19.19
N LEU A 64 7.30 -5.36 18.02
CA LEU A 64 7.83 -4.87 16.74
C LEU A 64 6.82 -3.87 16.18
N VAL A 65 7.23 -2.61 16.03
CA VAL A 65 6.40 -1.54 15.45
C VAL A 65 7.01 -1.07 14.14
N TYR A 66 6.20 -1.09 13.08
CA TYR A 66 6.66 -0.83 11.71
C TYR A 66 5.57 -0.17 10.86
N ARG A 67 5.96 0.35 9.70
CA ARG A 67 5.03 0.68 8.61
C ARG A 67 5.60 0.21 7.28
N ILE A 68 4.73 0.08 6.29
CA ILE A 68 5.12 -0.18 4.90
C ILE A 68 5.00 1.13 4.14
N SER A 69 6.09 1.53 3.47
CA SER A 69 6.13 2.68 2.57
C SER A 69 6.80 2.23 1.29
N LEU A 70 6.07 2.28 0.17
CA LEU A 70 6.48 1.82 -1.17
C LEU A 70 7.32 0.53 -1.12
N ASP A 71 8.65 0.61 -1.03
CA ASP A 71 9.56 -0.56 -1.07
C ASP A 71 10.31 -0.83 0.25
N CYS A 72 9.86 -0.26 1.37
CA CYS A 72 10.56 -0.33 2.64
C CYS A 72 9.65 -0.78 3.79
N LEU A 73 10.14 -1.78 4.54
CA LEU A 73 9.69 -2.06 5.89
C LEU A 73 10.43 -1.11 6.86
N GLU A 74 9.75 -0.05 7.26
CA GLU A 74 10.28 0.91 8.22
C GLU A 74 9.98 0.45 9.65
N ILE A 75 11.00 0.03 10.39
CA ILE A 75 10.88 -0.40 11.78
C ILE A 75 11.25 0.76 12.71
N ILE A 76 10.31 1.16 13.57
CA ILE A 76 10.51 2.27 14.51
C ILE A 76 10.72 1.80 15.96
N GLN A 77 10.33 0.57 16.29
CA GLN A 77 10.51 -0.02 17.61
C GLN A 77 10.61 -1.55 17.51
N CYS A 78 11.48 -2.17 18.30
CA CYS A 78 11.58 -3.62 18.42
C CYS A 78 11.83 -4.10 19.85
N ARG A 79 11.61 -3.23 20.85
CA ARG A 79 11.69 -3.55 22.28
C ARG A 79 10.67 -2.72 23.05
N TYR A 80 10.17 -3.29 24.14
CA TYR A 80 9.14 -2.72 25.01
C TYR A 80 7.80 -2.44 24.32
N HIS A 81 6.81 -2.01 25.10
CA HIS A 81 5.48 -1.66 24.60
C HIS A 81 5.44 -0.22 24.08
N TYR A 82 4.75 0.04 22.96
CA TYR A 82 4.67 1.37 22.31
C TYR A 82 4.02 2.46 23.18
N ARG A 83 3.30 2.09 24.26
CA ARG A 83 2.78 3.03 25.26
C ARG A 83 3.89 3.82 25.98
N ALA A 84 5.08 3.23 26.15
CA ALA A 84 6.23 3.92 26.73
C ALA A 84 6.86 4.96 25.77
N PHE A 85 6.65 4.79 24.46
CA PHE A 85 7.17 5.67 23.42
C PHE A 85 6.21 6.84 23.12
N ALA A 86 4.90 6.60 23.14
CA ALA A 86 3.87 7.61 22.88
C ALA A 86 3.93 8.81 23.83
N ASN A 87 4.26 8.60 25.12
CA ASN A 87 4.42 9.67 26.12
C ASN A 87 5.62 10.60 25.85
N ARG A 88 6.60 10.17 25.04
CA ARG A 88 7.77 11.00 24.69
C ARG A 88 7.55 11.81 23.41
N LEU A 89 6.69 11.34 22.50
CA LEU A 89 6.32 12.05 21.27
C LEU A 89 5.33 13.20 21.52
N SER A 90 4.42 13.06 22.49
CA SER A 90 3.45 14.10 22.85
C SER A 90 4.08 15.33 23.52
N ALA A 91 5.30 15.23 24.06
CA ALA A 91 6.00 16.32 24.74
C ALA A 91 6.70 17.31 23.78
N ARG A 92 6.75 17.03 22.47
CA ARG A 92 7.43 17.90 21.49
C ARG A 92 6.60 18.02 20.22
N GLY A 93 5.72 19.01 20.22
CA GLY A 93 5.07 19.50 19.00
C GLY A 93 6.15 19.95 18.02
N GLY A 94 6.39 19.16 16.98
CA GLY A 94 7.42 19.46 15.99
C GLY A 94 7.20 18.64 14.73
N ASN A 95 7.06 19.34 13.61
CA ASN A 95 7.10 18.80 12.26
C ASN A 95 8.45 18.08 12.07
N HIS A 96 8.46 16.75 11.90
CA HIS A 96 9.69 16.01 11.66
C HIS A 96 9.94 15.89 10.16
N SER A 97 10.62 16.91 9.64
CA SER A 97 11.28 16.91 8.34
C SER A 97 12.24 15.73 8.23
N ARG A 98 12.22 15.09 7.06
CA ARG A 98 13.17 14.08 6.54
C ARG A 98 14.57 14.25 7.15
N LYS A 99 15.03 13.29 7.96
CA LYS A 99 16.46 13.13 8.26
C LYS A 99 16.86 11.69 8.00
N LEU A 100 17.32 11.49 6.77
CA LEU A 100 18.10 10.37 6.29
C LEU A 100 19.48 10.46 6.98
N TRP A 101 19.92 9.40 7.65
CA TRP A 101 21.26 9.34 8.25
C TRP A 101 21.99 8.12 7.70
N ILE A 102 23.19 8.36 7.13
CA ILE A 102 24.09 7.35 6.56
C ILE A 102 25.36 7.34 7.42
N PHE A 103 25.82 6.16 7.84
CA PHE A 103 27.15 5.95 8.43
C PHE A 103 27.82 4.68 7.88
N PRO A 104 29.17 4.60 7.90
CA PRO A 104 29.94 3.69 7.06
C PRO A 104 30.10 2.29 7.67
N ASP A 105 30.00 1.32 6.76
CA ASP A 105 30.75 0.07 6.65
C ASP A 105 31.56 -0.46 7.86
N GLN A 106 31.04 -1.55 8.45
CA GLN A 106 31.71 -2.85 8.73
C GLN A 106 31.01 -3.69 9.84
N LEU A 107 29.97 -3.14 10.47
CA LEU A 107 29.08 -3.84 11.44
C LEU A 107 27.59 -3.59 11.13
N GLY A 108 27.28 -3.33 9.85
CA GLY A 108 26.12 -2.54 9.43
C GLY A 108 24.89 -3.33 8.98
N LYS A 109 23.75 -3.10 9.68
CA LYS A 109 22.46 -2.64 9.10
C LYS A 109 21.39 -2.45 10.19
N SER A 110 21.14 -1.18 10.55
CA SER A 110 19.85 -0.69 11.06
C SER A 110 19.07 -0.04 9.91
N VAL A 111 18.80 -0.87 8.89
CA VAL A 111 17.82 -0.71 7.81
C VAL A 111 17.61 -2.16 7.35
N VAL A 112 16.39 -2.68 7.32
CA VAL A 112 16.19 -3.92 6.53
C VAL A 112 15.97 -3.56 5.07
N CYS A 113 16.92 -2.82 4.52
CA CYS A 113 17.11 -2.58 3.09
C CYS A 113 18.62 -2.36 2.87
N ARG A 114 19.32 -3.35 2.31
CA ARG A 114 20.17 -3.08 1.14
C ARG A 114 19.64 -3.95 0.03
N HIS A 115 19.09 -3.23 -0.93
CA HIS A 115 18.55 -3.63 -2.19
C HIS A 115 19.74 -3.90 -3.12
N ARG A 116 20.21 -5.13 -3.16
CA ARG A 116 20.92 -5.73 -4.30
C ARG A 116 20.84 -7.23 -4.07
N GLU A 117 19.92 -7.85 -4.81
CA GLU A 117 19.58 -9.28 -4.76
C GLU A 117 18.92 -9.72 -3.44
N LEU A 118 17.73 -10.32 -3.54
CA LEU A 118 16.99 -10.98 -2.45
C LEU A 118 16.13 -10.09 -1.53
N MET A 119 15.23 -9.30 -2.12
CA MET A 119 13.85 -9.22 -1.61
C MET A 119 12.95 -9.67 -2.75
N TYR A 120 11.85 -10.33 -2.45
CA TYR A 120 10.91 -10.92 -3.40
C TYR A 120 10.22 -9.80 -4.23
N THR A 121 10.97 -9.15 -5.13
CA THR A 121 10.42 -8.75 -6.40
C THR A 121 9.88 -10.05 -6.95
N MET A 122 8.56 -10.17 -7.07
CA MET A 122 8.01 -11.22 -7.90
C MET A 122 8.78 -11.12 -9.21
N SER A 123 9.57 -12.15 -9.54
CA SER A 123 10.37 -12.08 -10.76
C SER A 123 9.41 -11.86 -11.90
N ASP A 124 9.84 -11.16 -12.96
CA ASP A 124 8.97 -10.90 -14.09
C ASP A 124 8.30 -12.19 -14.59
N ALA A 125 9.02 -13.32 -14.54
CA ALA A 125 8.47 -14.65 -14.81
C ALA A 125 7.29 -15.06 -13.88
N VAL A 126 7.42 -14.90 -12.56
CA VAL A 126 6.34 -15.24 -11.62
C VAL A 126 5.16 -14.27 -11.76
N LEU A 127 5.43 -12.99 -12.03
CA LEU A 127 4.38 -11.99 -12.28
C LEU A 127 3.60 -12.35 -13.55
N ILE A 128 4.31 -12.59 -14.64
CA ILE A 128 3.72 -12.96 -15.93
C ILE A 128 2.89 -14.24 -15.78
N GLU A 129 3.37 -15.27 -15.10
CA GLU A 129 2.61 -16.50 -14.87
C GLU A 129 1.36 -16.27 -14.00
N THR A 130 1.46 -15.41 -12.99
CA THR A 130 0.32 -15.02 -12.14
C THR A 130 -0.75 -14.29 -12.97
N LEU A 131 -0.33 -13.32 -13.77
CA LEU A 131 -1.20 -12.56 -14.67
C LEU A 131 -1.82 -13.47 -15.74
N LYS A 132 -1.05 -14.42 -16.28
CA LYS A 132 -1.52 -15.41 -17.27
C LYS A 132 -2.62 -16.27 -16.70
N THR A 133 -2.38 -16.87 -15.53
CA THR A 133 -3.34 -17.72 -14.85
C THR A 133 -4.64 -16.95 -14.59
N ARG A 134 -4.53 -15.68 -14.16
CA ARG A 134 -5.67 -14.82 -13.89
C ARG A 134 -6.43 -14.46 -15.18
N PHE A 135 -5.71 -14.12 -16.25
CA PHE A 135 -6.27 -13.85 -17.57
C PHE A 135 -7.09 -15.04 -18.08
N GLU A 136 -6.47 -16.23 -18.13
CA GLU A 136 -7.11 -17.47 -18.62
C GLU A 136 -8.32 -17.89 -17.77
N SER A 137 -8.30 -17.58 -16.47
CA SER A 137 -9.43 -17.85 -15.57
C SER A 137 -10.58 -16.84 -15.69
N ASN A 138 -10.36 -15.71 -16.37
CA ASN A 138 -11.32 -14.59 -16.45
C ASN A 138 -11.57 -14.12 -17.88
N MET A 139 -11.57 -15.04 -18.85
CA MET A 139 -11.74 -14.76 -20.28
C MET A 139 -12.97 -13.90 -20.63
N GLN A 140 -14.00 -13.91 -19.78
CA GLN A 140 -15.19 -13.06 -19.94
C GLN A 140 -14.90 -11.55 -19.84
N ARG A 141 -13.78 -11.15 -19.21
CA ARG A 141 -13.41 -9.73 -19.00
C ARG A 141 -12.76 -9.07 -20.22
N HIS A 142 -12.25 -9.88 -21.15
CA HIS A 142 -11.40 -9.42 -22.24
C HIS A 142 -11.64 -10.22 -23.52
N PRO A 143 -12.88 -10.19 -24.06
CA PRO A 143 -13.18 -10.86 -25.31
C PRO A 143 -12.28 -10.33 -26.44
N GLY A 144 -11.72 -11.23 -27.24
CA GLY A 144 -10.87 -10.89 -28.39
C GLY A 144 -9.39 -10.70 -28.07
N PHE A 145 -8.98 -10.67 -26.80
CA PHE A 145 -7.55 -10.70 -26.44
C PHE A 145 -7.04 -12.13 -26.33
N VAL A 146 -5.78 -12.33 -26.72
CA VAL A 146 -5.05 -13.58 -26.51
C VAL A 146 -3.80 -13.33 -25.69
N TRP A 147 -3.48 -14.24 -24.77
CA TRP A 147 -2.38 -14.05 -23.82
C TRP A 147 -1.03 -13.74 -24.50
N ALA A 148 -0.73 -14.40 -25.62
CA ALA A 148 0.52 -14.17 -26.36
C ALA A 148 0.72 -12.70 -26.77
N GLN A 149 -0.36 -11.98 -27.09
CA GLN A 149 -0.29 -10.55 -27.41
C GLN A 149 -0.09 -9.69 -26.17
N VAL A 150 -0.74 -10.06 -25.06
CA VAL A 150 -0.58 -9.40 -23.74
C VAL A 150 0.86 -9.51 -23.27
N GLU A 151 1.39 -10.74 -23.25
CA GLU A 151 2.76 -11.05 -22.82
C GLU A 151 3.80 -10.30 -23.66
N ALA A 152 3.65 -10.27 -24.98
CA ALA A 152 4.54 -9.52 -25.86
C ALA A 152 4.57 -8.02 -25.53
N ARG A 153 3.41 -7.40 -25.25
CA ARG A 153 3.34 -5.98 -24.85
C ARG A 153 3.95 -5.74 -23.46
N LEU A 154 3.76 -6.65 -22.52
CA LEU A 154 4.35 -6.56 -21.19
C LEU A 154 5.88 -6.62 -21.24
N LEU A 155 6.43 -7.60 -21.97
CA LEU A 155 7.88 -7.77 -22.14
C LEU A 155 8.53 -6.57 -22.85
N ALA A 156 7.80 -5.93 -23.78
CA ALA A 156 8.26 -4.71 -24.44
C ALA A 156 8.23 -3.47 -23.52
N ASN A 157 7.52 -3.51 -22.38
CA ASN A 157 7.30 -2.38 -21.49
C ASN A 157 7.69 -2.68 -20.02
N PRO A 158 9.00 -2.72 -19.68
CA PRO A 158 9.47 -3.01 -18.32
C PRO A 158 8.90 -2.07 -17.24
N ALA A 159 8.65 -0.80 -17.57
CA ALA A 159 8.03 0.15 -16.66
C ALA A 159 6.58 -0.24 -16.30
N LYS A 160 5.82 -0.78 -17.25
CA LYS A 160 4.45 -1.26 -17.04
C LYS A 160 4.44 -2.55 -16.23
N LEU A 161 5.39 -3.47 -16.48
CA LEU A 161 5.59 -4.65 -15.63
C LEU A 161 5.89 -4.26 -14.18
N LYS A 162 6.76 -3.26 -13.96
CA LYS A 162 7.02 -2.73 -12.61
C LYS A 162 5.76 -2.16 -11.96
N ALA A 163 4.92 -1.43 -12.70
CA ALA A 163 3.66 -0.93 -12.19
C ALA A 163 2.69 -2.04 -11.81
N LEU A 164 2.57 -3.10 -12.62
CA LEU A 164 1.77 -4.28 -12.31
C LEU A 164 2.29 -5.03 -11.08
N ALA A 165 3.61 -5.16 -10.93
CA ALA A 165 4.21 -5.72 -9.72
C ALA A 165 3.81 -4.91 -8.47
N ASN A 166 3.79 -3.59 -8.57
CA ASN A 166 3.34 -2.71 -7.48
C ASN A 166 1.83 -2.84 -7.22
N MET A 167 1.01 -2.98 -8.27
CA MET A 167 -0.42 -3.23 -8.13
C MET A 167 -0.66 -4.54 -7.38
N GLU A 168 -0.01 -5.64 -7.79
CA GLU A 168 -0.10 -6.94 -7.11
C GLU A 168 0.34 -6.85 -5.65
N ARG A 169 1.51 -6.26 -5.40
CA ARG A 169 2.11 -6.11 -4.06
C ARG A 169 1.23 -5.35 -3.07
N THR A 170 0.43 -4.42 -3.59
CA THR A 170 -0.48 -3.63 -2.76
C THR A 170 -1.89 -4.25 -2.68
N GLY A 171 -2.06 -5.49 -3.18
CA GLY A 171 -3.27 -6.30 -3.07
C GLY A 171 -4.31 -6.00 -4.15
N GLY A 172 -3.88 -5.48 -5.30
CA GLY A 172 -4.77 -5.06 -6.39
C GLY A 172 -5.37 -6.21 -7.20
N GLU A 173 -4.65 -7.33 -7.27
CA GLU A 173 -4.96 -8.45 -8.18
C GLU A 173 -5.26 -7.96 -9.62
N PRO A 174 -4.33 -7.22 -10.26
CA PRO A 174 -4.53 -6.67 -11.59
C PRO A 174 -4.86 -7.73 -12.64
N ASP A 175 -5.88 -7.49 -13.45
CA ASP A 175 -6.28 -8.36 -14.56
C ASP A 175 -6.61 -7.54 -15.81
N VAL A 176 -6.56 -8.17 -16.97
CA VAL A 176 -6.96 -7.52 -18.22
C VAL A 176 -8.48 -7.36 -18.25
N ALA A 177 -8.94 -6.15 -18.55
CA ALA A 177 -10.35 -5.84 -18.67
C ALA A 177 -10.61 -4.81 -19.77
N VAL A 178 -11.69 -5.02 -20.51
CA VAL A 178 -12.18 -4.04 -21.48
C VAL A 178 -13.18 -3.13 -20.77
N LEU A 179 -12.76 -1.89 -20.49
CA LEU A 179 -13.55 -0.91 -19.72
C LEU A 179 -14.12 0.22 -20.59
N ASP A 180 -13.45 0.58 -21.69
CA ASP A 180 -13.79 1.73 -22.53
C ASP A 180 -13.21 1.56 -23.94
N GLY A 181 -14.07 1.25 -24.92
CA GLY A 181 -13.72 1.13 -26.34
C GLY A 181 -12.80 -0.06 -26.71
N GLU A 182 -12.82 -0.46 -27.98
CA GLU A 182 -12.03 -1.59 -28.47
C GLU A 182 -10.55 -1.20 -28.66
N GLY A 183 -9.62 -2.10 -28.30
CA GLY A 183 -8.23 -2.08 -28.80
C GLY A 183 -7.12 -1.63 -27.85
N VAL A 184 -7.44 -1.01 -26.71
CA VAL A 184 -6.43 -0.66 -25.68
C VAL A 184 -6.27 -1.82 -24.68
N LEU A 185 -5.03 -2.25 -24.44
CA LEU A 185 -4.75 -3.29 -23.44
C LEU A 185 -4.70 -2.63 -22.08
N THR A 186 -5.75 -2.85 -21.28
CA THR A 186 -5.88 -2.23 -19.97
C THR A 186 -5.88 -3.28 -18.87
N PHE A 187 -5.00 -3.09 -17.88
CA PHE A 187 -5.04 -3.79 -16.61
C PHE A 187 -5.78 -2.96 -15.57
N VAL A 188 -6.63 -3.60 -14.78
CA VAL A 188 -7.38 -2.98 -13.69
C VAL A 188 -7.35 -3.87 -12.45
N ASP A 189 -7.38 -3.28 -11.26
CA ASP A 189 -7.51 -4.05 -10.03
C ASP A 189 -8.83 -4.85 -9.98
N CYS A 190 -8.73 -6.17 -9.90
CA CYS A 190 -9.86 -7.08 -9.78
C CYS A 190 -9.97 -7.75 -8.41
N ALA A 191 -9.26 -7.26 -7.38
CA ALA A 191 -9.51 -7.69 -6.01
C ALA A 191 -10.97 -7.41 -5.61
N ALA A 192 -11.60 -8.30 -4.83
CA ALA A 192 -13.03 -8.20 -4.49
C ALA A 192 -13.42 -6.87 -3.81
N GLU A 193 -12.51 -6.31 -3.02
CA GLU A 193 -12.68 -5.03 -2.32
C GLU A 193 -11.46 -4.14 -2.59
N SER A 194 -11.64 -2.83 -2.49
CA SER A 194 -10.55 -1.85 -2.65
C SER A 194 -9.34 -2.30 -1.81
N PRO A 195 -8.11 -2.37 -2.32
CA PRO A 195 -7.03 -3.07 -1.61
C PRO A 195 -6.75 -2.48 -0.23
N ILE A 196 -6.61 -3.33 0.80
CA ILE A 196 -6.50 -2.87 2.20
C ILE A 196 -5.32 -1.92 2.43
N ALA A 197 -4.21 -2.15 1.72
CA ALA A 197 -3.00 -1.32 1.77
C ALA A 197 -3.22 0.09 1.20
N ARG A 198 -4.31 0.30 0.46
CA ARG A 198 -4.66 1.53 -0.26
C ARG A 198 -5.87 2.24 0.33
N ARG A 199 -6.31 1.85 1.53
CA ARG A 199 -7.47 2.44 2.23
C ARG A 199 -7.07 3.54 3.21
N SER A 200 -8.06 4.28 3.72
CA SER A 200 -7.88 5.35 4.70
C SER A 200 -7.02 6.50 4.19
N LEU A 201 -7.17 6.84 2.91
CA LEU A 201 -6.47 7.92 2.23
C LEU A 201 -7.44 9.06 1.93
N CYS A 202 -6.92 10.29 1.99
CA CYS A 202 -7.61 11.43 1.37
C CYS A 202 -7.42 11.40 -0.15
N TYR A 203 -8.09 12.29 -0.88
CA TYR A 203 -8.10 12.23 -2.33
C TYR A 203 -6.72 12.53 -2.95
N ASP A 204 -6.14 13.69 -2.68
CA ASP A 204 -4.86 14.13 -3.28
C ASP A 204 -3.91 14.81 -2.29
N ARG A 205 -2.69 15.13 -2.75
CA ARG A 205 -1.64 15.75 -1.94
C ARG A 205 -2.07 17.11 -1.38
N ALA A 206 -2.76 17.93 -2.17
CA ALA A 206 -3.26 19.22 -1.71
C ALA A 206 -4.27 19.06 -0.55
N ALA A 207 -5.14 18.05 -0.61
CA ALA A 207 -6.07 17.72 0.47
C ALA A 207 -5.35 17.19 1.73
N LEU A 208 -4.30 16.39 1.55
CA LEU A 208 -3.45 15.94 2.65
C LEU A 208 -2.75 17.09 3.38
N ASP A 209 -2.23 18.04 2.61
CA ASP A 209 -1.48 19.19 3.13
C ASP A 209 -2.41 20.19 3.85
N ALA A 210 -3.65 20.35 3.38
CA ALA A 210 -4.66 21.21 3.99
C ALA A 210 -5.10 20.76 5.40
N ARG A 211 -4.94 19.47 5.75
CA ARG A 211 -5.33 18.97 7.08
C ARG A 211 -4.36 19.45 8.16
N LYS A 212 -4.88 19.94 9.28
CA LYS A 212 -4.09 20.33 10.45
C LYS A 212 -3.93 19.22 11.49
N ALA A 213 -4.93 18.35 11.60
CA ALA A 213 -4.99 17.26 12.58
C ALA A 213 -5.56 15.97 11.96
N ASN A 214 -5.18 14.83 12.52
CA ASN A 214 -5.57 13.50 12.04
C ASN A 214 -5.29 13.37 10.53
N LYS A 215 -4.02 13.45 10.14
CA LYS A 215 -3.63 13.26 8.74
C LYS A 215 -3.72 11.78 8.38
N PRO A 216 -4.33 11.41 7.25
CA PRO A 216 -4.20 10.06 6.73
C PRO A 216 -2.74 9.79 6.33
N VAL A 217 -2.42 8.52 6.11
CA VAL A 217 -1.04 8.09 5.79
C VAL A 217 -0.56 8.58 4.42
N GLY A 218 -1.49 8.99 3.56
CA GLY A 218 -1.20 9.48 2.23
C GLY A 218 -2.47 9.93 1.50
N ALA A 219 -2.33 10.08 0.18
CA ALA A 219 -3.39 10.46 -0.73
C ALA A 219 -3.54 9.45 -1.86
N ALA A 220 -4.76 9.21 -2.31
CA ALA A 220 -5.09 8.20 -3.31
C ALA A 220 -4.44 8.48 -4.67
N VAL A 221 -4.59 9.70 -5.19
CA VAL A 221 -4.04 10.09 -6.51
C VAL A 221 -2.52 9.96 -6.54
N GLU A 222 -1.85 10.40 -5.48
CA GLU A 222 -0.40 10.32 -5.39
C GLU A 222 0.08 8.88 -5.23
N MET A 223 -0.57 8.07 -4.38
CA MET A 223 -0.20 6.67 -4.22
C MET A 223 -0.40 5.87 -5.52
N ALA A 224 -1.43 6.19 -6.32
CA ALA A 224 -1.59 5.61 -7.65
C ALA A 224 -0.40 5.98 -8.56
N ALA A 225 -0.01 7.26 -8.58
CA ALA A 225 1.16 7.71 -9.35
C ALA A 225 2.46 7.04 -8.88
N GLU A 226 2.66 6.84 -7.58
CA GLU A 226 3.81 6.12 -7.01
C GLU A 226 3.81 4.62 -7.38
N ILE A 227 2.62 4.00 -7.49
CA ILE A 227 2.46 2.65 -8.03
C ILE A 227 2.87 2.60 -9.51
N GLY A 228 2.69 3.70 -10.24
CA GLY A 228 2.89 3.80 -11.69
C GLY A 228 1.61 3.58 -12.49
N ALA A 229 0.45 3.85 -11.87
CA ALA A 229 -0.88 3.64 -12.43
C ALA A 229 -1.79 4.86 -12.18
N GLU A 230 -2.99 4.83 -12.74
CA GLU A 230 -4.01 5.88 -12.53
C GLU A 230 -5.17 5.36 -11.68
N ILE A 231 -5.94 6.26 -11.07
CA ILE A 231 -7.23 5.90 -10.47
C ILE A 231 -8.33 5.89 -11.53
N LEU A 232 -9.28 4.97 -11.42
CA LEU A 232 -10.40 4.88 -12.36
C LEU A 232 -11.22 6.17 -12.37
N ASN A 233 -11.77 6.54 -13.52
CA ASN A 233 -12.87 7.49 -13.60
C ASN A 233 -14.23 6.81 -13.33
N GLU A 234 -15.32 7.58 -13.29
CA GLU A 234 -16.66 7.04 -12.99
C GLU A 234 -17.14 6.02 -14.04
N ALA A 235 -16.92 6.29 -15.33
CA ALA A 235 -17.35 5.41 -16.41
C ALA A 235 -16.61 4.07 -16.36
N GLN A 236 -15.30 4.11 -16.17
CA GLN A 236 -14.44 2.93 -15.99
C GLN A 236 -14.85 2.11 -14.76
N TYR A 237 -15.16 2.78 -13.65
CA TYR A 237 -15.67 2.10 -12.45
C TYR A 237 -17.00 1.39 -12.72
N ARG A 238 -17.93 2.04 -13.43
CA ARG A 238 -19.21 1.43 -13.82
C ARG A 238 -19.01 0.24 -14.77
N ALA A 239 -18.10 0.36 -15.73
CA ALA A 239 -17.75 -0.74 -16.64
C ALA A 239 -17.15 -1.94 -15.89
N LEU A 240 -16.22 -1.69 -14.97
CA LEU A 240 -15.63 -2.74 -14.13
C LEU A 240 -16.71 -3.52 -13.36
N GLN A 241 -17.72 -2.82 -12.85
CA GLN A 241 -18.84 -3.39 -12.12
C GLN A 241 -19.80 -4.22 -13.01
N GLY A 242 -19.67 -4.14 -14.33
CA GLY A 242 -20.32 -5.04 -15.28
C GLY A 242 -19.57 -6.38 -15.45
N LEU A 243 -18.28 -6.43 -15.09
CA LEU A 243 -17.41 -7.60 -15.28
C LEU A 243 -17.34 -8.51 -14.04
N GLY A 244 -17.90 -8.07 -12.92
CA GLY A 244 -17.89 -8.78 -11.65
C GLY A 244 -18.44 -7.92 -10.52
N GLU A 245 -18.48 -8.51 -9.32
CA GLU A 245 -18.90 -7.80 -8.12
C GLU A 245 -17.68 -7.31 -7.34
N PHE A 246 -17.51 -5.99 -7.33
CA PHE A 246 -16.38 -5.34 -6.67
C PHE A 246 -16.87 -4.28 -5.68
N ASP A 247 -16.10 -4.05 -4.61
CA ASP A 247 -16.39 -3.03 -3.58
C ASP A 247 -17.76 -3.17 -2.89
N ASN A 248 -18.22 -4.41 -2.65
CA ASN A 248 -19.49 -4.68 -1.96
C ASN A 248 -19.48 -4.23 -0.49
N LYS A 249 -18.30 -4.05 0.11
CA LYS A 249 -18.12 -3.61 1.52
C LYS A 249 -17.24 -2.39 1.66
N THR A 250 -16.63 -1.94 0.57
CA THR A 250 -15.73 -0.79 0.50
C THR A 250 -16.26 0.28 -0.44
N SER A 251 -15.46 1.33 -0.64
CA SER A 251 -15.70 2.40 -1.60
C SER A 251 -14.36 2.85 -2.18
N SER A 252 -14.37 3.31 -3.43
CA SER A 252 -13.17 3.74 -4.14
C SER A 252 -13.25 5.21 -4.51
N TRP A 253 -12.22 5.98 -4.17
CA TRP A 253 -11.97 7.26 -4.82
C TRP A 253 -11.86 7.04 -6.33
N ILE A 254 -12.49 7.92 -7.09
CA ILE A 254 -12.41 7.95 -8.55
C ILE A 254 -11.90 9.31 -9.01
N ARG A 255 -11.39 9.36 -10.24
CA ARG A 255 -10.88 10.60 -10.85
C ARG A 255 -11.96 11.68 -10.77
N THR A 256 -11.70 12.67 -9.91
CA THR A 256 -12.60 13.78 -9.68
C THR A 256 -12.45 14.81 -10.79
N PRO A 257 -13.55 15.25 -11.45
CA PRO A 257 -13.51 16.34 -12.41
C PRO A 257 -12.95 17.62 -11.82
N ASP A 258 -12.12 18.33 -12.59
CA ASP A 258 -11.43 19.55 -12.13
C ASP A 258 -12.40 20.60 -11.59
N ARG A 259 -13.59 20.74 -12.20
CA ARG A 259 -14.65 21.66 -11.73
C ARG A 259 -15.15 21.37 -10.32
N ILE A 260 -15.19 20.09 -9.92
CA ILE A 260 -15.57 19.68 -8.56
C ILE A 260 -14.38 19.88 -7.63
N ARG A 261 -13.19 19.52 -8.09
CA ARG A 261 -11.97 19.63 -7.28
C ARG A 261 -11.60 21.06 -6.94
N ALA A 262 -11.83 21.99 -7.87
CA ALA A 262 -11.63 23.43 -7.67
C ALA A 262 -12.48 24.00 -6.53
N LEU A 263 -13.63 23.39 -6.25
CA LEU A 263 -14.52 23.75 -5.13
C LEU A 263 -14.18 23.01 -3.82
N GLY A 264 -13.08 22.25 -3.80
CA GLY A 264 -12.64 21.44 -2.64
C GLY A 264 -13.27 20.06 -2.55
N GLY A 265 -14.14 19.68 -3.49
CA GLY A 265 -14.80 18.37 -3.50
C GLY A 265 -13.95 17.26 -4.11
N ALA A 266 -14.31 16.02 -3.77
CA ALA A 266 -13.85 14.81 -4.45
C ALA A 266 -15.00 13.80 -4.53
N ILE A 267 -15.01 12.99 -5.60
CA ILE A 267 -16.02 11.97 -5.83
C ILE A 267 -15.47 10.55 -5.65
N PHE A 268 -16.35 9.66 -5.23
CA PHE A 268 -16.05 8.25 -4.99
C PHE A 268 -17.27 7.39 -5.34
N CYS A 269 -17.03 6.11 -5.59
CA CYS A 269 -18.09 5.14 -5.90
C CYS A 269 -18.09 3.95 -4.95
N ASP A 270 -19.25 3.32 -4.81
CA ASP A 270 -19.39 1.96 -4.26
C ASP A 270 -20.45 1.15 -5.03
N ARG A 271 -20.53 -0.15 -4.76
CA ARG A 271 -21.61 -1.02 -5.22
C ARG A 271 -22.47 -1.45 -4.05
N ARG A 272 -23.76 -1.08 -4.05
CA ARG A 272 -24.74 -1.54 -3.06
C ARG A 272 -26.00 -1.97 -3.77
N PHE A 273 -26.63 -3.05 -3.29
CA PHE A 273 -27.87 -3.57 -3.89
C PHE A 273 -27.74 -3.82 -5.40
N GLY A 274 -26.60 -4.34 -5.85
CA GLY A 274 -26.31 -4.56 -7.28
C GLY A 274 -26.19 -3.28 -8.12
N THR A 275 -26.15 -2.10 -7.49
CA THR A 275 -26.16 -0.79 -8.16
C THR A 275 -24.89 0.00 -7.83
N VAL A 276 -24.32 0.67 -8.82
CA VAL A 276 -23.19 1.59 -8.63
C VAL A 276 -23.71 2.97 -8.25
N PHE A 277 -23.31 3.44 -7.08
CA PHE A 277 -23.61 4.78 -6.60
C PHE A 277 -22.36 5.66 -6.66
N THR A 278 -22.56 6.93 -7.02
CA THR A 278 -21.52 7.96 -7.00
C THR A 278 -21.89 8.99 -5.95
N TYR A 279 -20.92 9.31 -5.10
CA TYR A 279 -21.08 10.23 -3.98
C TYR A 279 -19.99 11.28 -4.02
N HIS A 280 -20.10 12.26 -3.12
CA HIS A 280 -19.10 13.30 -2.94
C HIS A 280 -18.75 13.48 -1.46
N ASN A 281 -17.54 13.97 -1.21
CA ASN A 281 -17.08 14.50 0.06
C ASN A 281 -16.12 15.68 -0.20
N GLY A 282 -15.69 16.38 0.85
CA GLY A 282 -14.47 17.19 0.75
C GLY A 282 -13.26 16.29 0.45
N ALA A 283 -12.34 16.76 -0.39
CA ALA A 283 -11.17 16.01 -0.83
C ALA A 283 -10.27 15.53 0.34
N GLU A 284 -10.31 16.23 1.48
CA GLU A 284 -9.58 15.91 2.71
C GLU A 284 -10.23 14.81 3.57
N SER A 285 -11.43 14.37 3.20
CA SER A 285 -12.13 13.29 3.91
C SER A 285 -11.41 11.97 3.68
N TYR A 286 -11.46 11.07 4.66
CA TYR A 286 -10.94 9.72 4.51
C TYR A 286 -11.65 8.79 5.49
N TYR A 287 -11.86 7.54 5.08
CA TYR A 287 -12.61 6.56 5.86
C TYR A 287 -11.93 5.20 5.81
N ALA A 288 -12.10 4.39 6.86
CA ALA A 288 -11.44 3.09 6.99
C ALA A 288 -11.73 2.14 5.80
N GLY A 289 -12.96 2.17 5.29
CA GLY A 289 -13.41 1.37 4.14
C GLY A 289 -13.23 2.04 2.78
N ARG A 290 -12.57 3.21 2.71
CA ARG A 290 -12.37 3.94 1.44
C ARG A 290 -10.94 3.82 0.96
N GLY A 291 -10.77 3.27 -0.24
CA GLY A 291 -9.48 3.20 -0.93
C GLY A 291 -9.58 3.74 -2.34
N PHE A 292 -8.90 3.09 -3.27
CA PHE A 292 -8.99 3.33 -4.71
C PHE A 292 -8.59 2.06 -5.46
N ARG A 293 -8.98 1.98 -6.73
CA ARG A 293 -8.53 0.97 -7.67
C ARG A 293 -7.61 1.61 -8.69
N CYS A 294 -6.60 0.86 -9.10
CA CYS A 294 -5.66 1.24 -10.15
C CYS A 294 -6.15 0.77 -11.51
N LEU A 295 -5.83 1.57 -12.52
CA LEU A 295 -5.94 1.29 -13.94
C LEU A 295 -4.59 1.57 -14.59
N LEU A 296 -4.17 0.68 -15.49
CA LEU A 296 -2.91 0.76 -16.22
C LEU A 296 -3.10 0.33 -17.66
N GLU A 297 -2.89 1.26 -18.59
CA GLU A 297 -2.82 0.96 -20.03
C GLU A 297 -1.41 0.49 -20.40
N VAL A 298 -1.30 -0.52 -21.27
CA VAL A 298 -0.06 -1.20 -21.68
C VAL A 298 0.13 -1.21 -23.19
#